data_AF-A0A8S1RFW6-F1
#
_entry.id   AF-A0A8S1RFW6-F1
#
_cell.length_a   1.000
_cell.length_b   1.000
_cell.length_c   1.000
_cell.angle_alpha   90.00
_cell.angle_beta   90.00
_cell.angle_gamma   90.00
#
_symmetry.space_group_name_H-M   'P 1'
#
loop_
_entity.id
_entity.type
_entity.pdbx_description
1 polymer ?
#
loop_
_entity_poly.entity_id
_entity_poly.type
_entity_poly.pdbx_seq_one_letter_code
_entity_poly.pdbx_strand_id
1 'polypeptide(L)'
;MRLIIFILTISTVTLISSTNLNISNSCNCSELFNQDCLSVQSNCDWNSQTKQCQEIECSKIELSNHCVQSSKRCYWLNKQCNDFISCETIPGKSQQECIDANIYCPASNGINCLAIEYQQKCEKIKDPETCNDYYSPDGKCMWNGINCIILQSCTQLWSNKTKSCLQRGCYFDQLSYSCLDMKCSKHQLEFECQFGVPTIGPYLNNIIPCKWDSINRVCQNGKPDEYTIDQCYSHTARTYHWSSSIFNKGQCIACYGYILSIIIIIGLSITIII
;
A
#
# COMPACT_ATOMS: atom_id res chain seq x y z
N MET A 1 -33.73 -26.53 14.94
CA MET A 1 -32.47 -25.90 15.41
C MET A 1 -31.34 -25.97 14.37
N ARG A 2 -30.95 -27.16 13.89
CA ARG A 2 -29.87 -27.31 12.88
C ARG A 2 -30.08 -26.53 11.57
N LEU A 3 -31.32 -26.38 11.09
CA LEU A 3 -31.64 -25.63 9.87
C LEU A 3 -31.50 -24.09 10.05
N ILE A 4 -31.84 -23.57 11.23
CA ILE A 4 -31.73 -22.13 11.55
C ILE A 4 -30.25 -21.74 11.68
N ILE A 5 -29.43 -22.62 12.26
CA ILE A 5 -27.97 -22.46 12.35
C ILE A 5 -27.35 -22.41 10.95
N PHE A 6 -27.79 -23.28 10.02
CA PHE A 6 -27.29 -23.31 8.64
C PHE A 6 -27.67 -22.05 7.84
N ILE A 7 -28.84 -21.46 8.10
CA ILE A 7 -29.27 -20.21 7.46
C ILE A 7 -28.51 -19.00 8.04
N LEU A 8 -28.21 -19.01 9.33
CA LEU A 8 -27.42 -17.96 10.00
C LEU A 8 -25.94 -17.97 9.57
N THR A 9 -25.35 -19.15 9.33
CA THR A 9 -23.96 -19.22 8.84
C THR A 9 -23.81 -18.80 7.38
N ILE A 10 -24.80 -19.08 6.52
CA ILE A 10 -24.78 -18.62 5.12
C ILE A 10 -24.97 -17.09 5.02
N SER A 11 -25.76 -16.50 5.92
CA SER A 11 -26.00 -15.04 5.91
C SER A 11 -24.82 -14.22 6.45
N THR A 12 -24.02 -14.73 7.40
CA THR A 12 -22.82 -14.02 7.87
C THR A 12 -21.65 -14.08 6.88
N VAL A 13 -21.50 -15.17 6.12
CA VAL A 13 -20.44 -15.29 5.09
C VAL A 13 -20.64 -14.32 3.92
N THR A 14 -21.89 -14.04 3.55
CA THR A 14 -22.21 -13.08 2.47
C THR A 14 -22.03 -11.62 2.90
N LEU A 15 -22.23 -11.29 4.18
CA LEU A 15 -21.96 -9.95 4.72
C LEU A 15 -20.46 -9.61 4.70
N ILE A 16 -19.59 -10.54 5.12
CA ILE A 16 -18.13 -10.30 5.15
C ILE A 16 -17.54 -10.15 3.74
N SER A 17 -18.13 -10.83 2.75
CA SER A 17 -17.67 -10.78 1.35
C SER A 17 -18.00 -9.46 0.64
N SER A 18 -18.92 -8.66 1.19
CA SER A 18 -19.38 -7.40 0.57
C SER A 18 -18.79 -6.14 1.20
N THR A 19 -18.20 -6.25 2.40
CA THR A 19 -17.41 -5.18 2.97
C THR A 19 -16.01 -5.23 2.36
N ASN A 20 -15.77 -4.40 1.33
CA ASN A 20 -14.41 -4.02 0.96
C ASN A 20 -13.82 -3.27 2.15
N LEU A 21 -13.23 -4.03 3.07
CA LEU A 21 -12.48 -3.53 4.20
C LEU A 21 -11.27 -2.81 3.58
N ASN A 22 -11.37 -1.49 3.49
CA ASN A 22 -10.27 -0.62 3.09
C ASN A 22 -9.27 -0.60 4.24
N ILE A 23 -8.55 -1.71 4.36
CA ILE A 23 -7.49 -1.90 5.33
C ILE A 23 -6.37 -0.99 4.86
N SER A 24 -6.05 0.05 5.64
CA SER A 24 -4.87 0.85 5.34
C SER A 24 -3.68 -0.10 5.31
N ASN A 25 -2.86 -0.19 4.28
CA ASN A 25 -1.80 -1.22 4.29
C ASN A 25 -0.62 -0.89 5.22
N SER A 26 -0.73 0.08 6.13
CA SER A 26 0.31 0.38 7.12
C SER A 26 -0.11 0.00 8.53
N CYS A 27 0.86 -0.33 9.37
CA CYS A 27 0.67 -0.43 10.82
C CYS A 27 0.35 0.93 11.44
N ASN A 28 -0.49 0.91 12.46
CA ASN A 28 -0.60 2.01 13.41
C ASN A 28 0.65 2.03 14.31
N CYS A 29 1.06 3.20 14.80
CA CYS A 29 2.21 3.31 15.69
C CYS A 29 2.06 2.45 16.95
N SER A 30 0.84 2.31 17.48
CA SER A 30 0.55 1.46 18.65
C SER A 30 0.84 -0.02 18.43
N GLU A 31 0.92 -0.48 17.18
CA GLU A 31 1.23 -1.87 16.81
C GLU A 31 2.73 -2.11 16.70
N LEU A 32 3.53 -1.03 16.57
CA LEU A 32 4.97 -1.12 16.37
C LEU A 32 5.71 -1.34 17.69
N PHE A 33 6.70 -2.23 17.64
CA PHE A 33 7.66 -2.39 18.72
C PHE A 33 8.79 -1.36 18.61
N ASN A 34 9.60 -1.19 19.66
CA ASN A 34 10.65 -0.17 19.76
C ASN A 34 11.53 -0.07 18.49
N GLN A 35 11.99 -1.19 17.95
CA GLN A 35 12.88 -1.22 16.80
C GLN A 35 12.18 -0.79 15.51
N ASP A 36 10.95 -1.25 15.27
CA ASP A 36 10.15 -0.78 14.13
C ASP A 36 9.82 0.71 14.29
N CYS A 37 9.55 1.15 15.52
CA CYS A 37 9.25 2.53 15.85
C CYS A 37 10.43 3.47 15.54
N LEU A 38 11.66 3.02 15.84
CA LEU A 38 12.91 3.74 15.59
C LEU A 38 13.43 3.57 14.16
N SER A 39 12.74 2.79 13.31
CA SER A 39 13.10 2.67 11.90
C SER A 39 13.09 4.06 11.26
N VAL A 40 14.10 4.35 10.43
CA VAL A 40 14.19 5.62 9.69
C VAL A 40 12.92 5.89 8.89
N GLN A 41 12.21 4.83 8.47
CA GLN A 41 10.98 4.91 7.69
C GLN A 41 9.70 4.98 8.55
N SER A 42 9.79 5.07 9.87
CA SER A 42 8.65 5.14 10.76
C SER A 42 8.09 6.58 10.83
N ASN A 43 6.76 6.69 10.82
CA ASN A 43 6.06 7.95 11.12
C ASN A 43 5.70 8.04 12.61
N CYS A 44 6.50 7.40 13.46
CA CYS A 44 6.26 7.19 14.87
C CYS A 44 7.53 7.47 15.68
N ASP A 45 7.36 7.77 16.96
CA ASP A 45 8.43 7.99 17.92
C ASP A 45 8.24 7.10 19.15
N TRP A 46 9.34 6.65 19.73
CA TRP A 46 9.31 5.74 20.86
C TRP A 46 9.23 6.51 22.17
N ASN A 47 8.08 6.43 22.84
CA ASN A 47 7.92 7.02 24.16
C ASN A 47 8.55 6.11 25.23
N SER A 48 9.75 6.49 25.67
CA SER A 48 10.52 5.73 26.66
C SER A 48 9.87 5.62 28.04
N GLN A 49 8.93 6.52 28.38
CA GLN A 49 8.21 6.52 29.65
C GLN A 49 7.06 5.52 29.63
N THR A 50 6.23 5.55 28.58
CA THR A 50 5.08 4.64 28.43
C THR A 50 5.46 3.28 27.84
N LYS A 51 6.68 3.15 27.29
CA LYS A 51 7.13 1.98 26.53
C LYS A 51 6.21 1.65 25.36
N GLN A 52 5.70 2.70 24.71
CA GLN A 52 4.81 2.59 23.57
C GLN A 52 5.33 3.46 22.43
N CYS A 53 5.12 2.96 21.21
CA CYS A 53 5.35 3.74 20.02
C CYS A 53 4.13 4.64 19.77
N GLN A 54 4.37 5.93 19.56
CA GLN A 54 3.34 6.95 19.40
C GLN A 54 3.52 7.69 18.07
N GLU A 55 2.46 8.26 17.54
CA GLU A 55 2.55 9.07 16.32
C GLU A 55 3.33 10.36 16.57
N ILE A 56 4.22 10.73 15.63
CA ILE A 56 4.86 12.05 15.65
C ILE A 56 3.92 13.10 15.08
N GLU A 57 3.91 14.31 15.62
CA GLU A 57 3.18 15.44 15.02
C GLU A 57 3.56 15.60 13.55
N CYS A 58 2.59 15.89 12.68
CA CYS A 58 2.84 16.00 11.23
C CYS A 58 3.91 17.05 10.93
N SER A 59 3.93 18.16 11.66
CA SER A 59 4.94 19.23 11.53
C SER A 59 6.39 18.79 11.75
N LYS A 60 6.62 17.63 12.40
CA LYS A 60 7.95 17.05 12.65
C LYS A 60 8.40 16.08 11.54
N ILE A 61 7.54 15.80 10.56
CA ILE A 61 7.88 14.95 9.41
C ILE A 61 8.52 15.80 8.32
N GLU A 62 9.84 15.72 8.20
CA GLU A 62 10.61 16.51 7.23
C GLU A 62 10.64 15.90 5.82
N LEU A 63 10.41 14.58 5.71
CA LEU A 63 10.51 13.84 4.45
C LEU A 63 9.13 13.68 3.79
N SER A 64 9.02 14.13 2.53
CA SER A 64 7.75 14.12 1.80
C SER A 64 7.17 12.71 1.65
N ASN A 65 7.98 11.72 1.28
CA ASN A 65 7.55 10.33 1.15
C ASN A 65 6.99 9.76 2.46
N HIS A 66 7.52 10.18 3.61
CA HIS A 66 7.00 9.77 4.92
C HIS A 66 5.64 10.40 5.19
N CYS A 67 5.51 11.70 4.91
CA CYS A 67 4.27 12.45 5.09
C CYS A 67 3.14 11.90 4.21
N VAL A 68 3.41 11.69 2.93
CA VAL A 68 2.42 11.25 1.94
C VAL A 68 1.86 9.86 2.26
N GLN A 69 2.65 9.00 2.94
CA GLN A 69 2.28 7.64 3.34
C GLN A 69 1.62 7.55 4.73
N SER A 70 1.33 8.67 5.39
CA SER A 70 0.86 8.70 6.78
C SER A 70 -0.64 8.39 6.98
N SER A 71 -1.20 7.37 6.32
CA SER A 71 -2.54 6.79 6.61
C SER A 71 -3.65 7.76 7.04
N LYS A 72 -3.96 8.77 6.21
CA LYS A 72 -4.98 9.81 6.51
C LYS A 72 -4.73 10.59 7.81
N ARG A 73 -3.47 10.72 8.22
CA ARG A 73 -3.06 11.51 9.40
C ARG A 73 -2.39 12.81 9.01
N CYS A 74 -1.56 12.79 7.98
CA CYS A 74 -0.91 13.99 7.46
C CYS A 74 -1.04 14.10 5.94
N TYR A 75 -0.75 15.28 5.41
CA TYR A 75 -0.54 15.49 3.98
C TYR A 75 0.61 16.46 3.72
N TRP A 76 1.28 16.27 2.59
CA TRP A 76 2.41 17.07 2.17
C TRP A 76 1.96 18.24 1.30
N LEU A 77 2.30 19.47 1.70
CA LEU A 77 2.00 20.67 0.93
C LEU A 77 3.06 21.74 1.19
N ASN A 78 3.48 22.46 0.16
CA ASN A 78 4.44 23.58 0.27
C ASN A 78 5.74 23.21 1.02
N LYS A 79 6.24 21.99 0.79
CA LYS A 79 7.43 21.42 1.43
C LYS A 79 7.30 21.23 2.95
N GLN A 80 6.07 21.11 3.45
CA GLN A 80 5.77 20.87 4.85
C GLN A 80 4.72 19.77 4.97
N CYS A 81 4.75 19.06 6.09
CA CYS A 81 3.76 18.06 6.43
C CYS A 81 2.75 18.65 7.40
N ASN A 82 1.46 18.54 7.06
CA ASN A 82 0.36 19.19 7.74
C ASN A 82 -0.65 18.15 8.25
N ASP A 83 -1.38 18.48 9.31
CA ASP A 83 -2.40 17.59 9.86
C ASP A 83 -3.56 17.38 8.87
N PHE A 84 -3.97 16.13 8.70
CA PHE A 84 -5.07 15.76 7.84
C PHE A 84 -6.42 15.97 8.54
N ILE A 85 -7.36 16.60 7.84
CA ILE A 85 -8.76 16.73 8.27
C ILE A 85 -9.65 15.93 7.32
N SER A 86 -9.58 16.24 6.03
CA SER A 86 -10.26 15.51 4.96
C SER A 86 -9.57 15.75 3.62
N CYS A 87 -9.87 14.94 2.60
CA CYS A 87 -9.29 15.13 1.27
C CYS A 87 -9.68 16.48 0.65
N GLU A 88 -10.91 16.93 0.90
CA GLU A 88 -11.47 18.18 0.37
C GLU A 88 -10.74 19.44 0.90
N THR A 89 -10.00 19.30 2.00
CA THR A 89 -9.17 20.38 2.56
C THR A 89 -7.80 20.48 1.91
N ILE A 90 -7.38 19.48 1.13
CA ILE A 90 -6.07 19.43 0.48
C ILE A 90 -6.20 20.07 -0.90
N PRO A 91 -5.49 21.16 -1.21
CA PRO A 91 -5.44 21.71 -2.56
C PRO A 91 -4.76 20.75 -3.53
N GLY A 92 -5.34 20.57 -4.72
CA GLY A 92 -4.75 19.75 -5.77
C GLY A 92 -5.59 19.77 -7.03
N LYS A 93 -5.00 20.26 -8.11
CA LYS A 93 -5.69 20.48 -9.40
C LYS A 93 -5.68 19.24 -10.30
N SER A 94 -4.80 18.30 -10.00
CA SER A 94 -4.61 17.08 -10.76
C SER A 94 -4.57 15.88 -9.82
N GLN A 95 -4.79 14.70 -10.40
CA GLN A 95 -4.69 13.46 -9.64
C GLN A 95 -3.28 13.25 -9.07
N GLN A 96 -2.26 13.61 -9.85
CA GLN A 96 -0.86 13.49 -9.46
C GLN A 96 -0.54 14.40 -8.27
N GLU A 97 -0.95 15.67 -8.31
CA GLU A 97 -0.79 16.59 -7.16
C GLU A 97 -1.42 16.03 -5.90
N CYS A 98 -2.59 15.41 -6.03
CA CYS A 98 -3.30 14.84 -4.89
C CYS A 98 -2.62 13.58 -4.33
N ILE A 99 -2.13 12.69 -5.20
CA ILE A 99 -1.34 11.52 -4.78
C ILE A 99 -0.02 11.97 -4.13
N ASP A 100 0.63 13.01 -4.65
CA ASP A 100 1.87 13.57 -4.11
C ASP A 100 1.65 14.36 -2.81
N ALA A 101 0.42 14.77 -2.51
CA ALA A 101 0.06 15.36 -1.22
C ALA A 101 -0.32 14.28 -0.19
N ASN A 102 -1.16 13.31 -0.58
CA ASN A 102 -1.57 12.20 0.26
C ASN A 102 -2.12 11.06 -0.61
N ILE A 103 -1.48 9.88 -0.55
CA ILE A 103 -1.87 8.73 -1.38
C ILE A 103 -3.30 8.22 -1.10
N TYR A 104 -3.89 8.57 0.04
CA TYR A 104 -5.25 8.19 0.43
C TYR A 104 -6.32 9.17 -0.08
N CYS A 105 -5.90 10.27 -0.73
CA CYS A 105 -6.77 11.24 -1.41
C CYS A 105 -6.49 11.30 -2.91
N PRO A 106 -6.60 10.19 -3.65
CA PRO A 106 -6.07 10.10 -5.00
C PRO A 106 -7.02 10.62 -6.08
N ALA A 107 -8.08 11.37 -5.75
CA ALA A 107 -8.96 12.00 -6.73
C ALA A 107 -8.82 13.54 -6.66
N SER A 108 -9.24 14.23 -7.72
CA SER A 108 -9.26 15.70 -7.78
C SER A 108 -10.51 16.18 -8.49
N ASN A 109 -11.05 17.32 -8.05
CA ASN A 109 -12.11 18.06 -8.76
C ASN A 109 -11.57 19.27 -9.55
N GLY A 110 -10.25 19.38 -9.72
CA GLY A 110 -9.58 20.51 -10.35
C GLY A 110 -9.22 21.66 -9.41
N ILE A 111 -9.63 21.59 -8.14
CA ILE A 111 -9.32 22.61 -7.11
C ILE A 111 -8.73 21.92 -5.87
N ASN A 112 -9.45 20.94 -5.34
CA ASN A 112 -9.09 20.17 -4.16
C ASN A 112 -9.01 18.68 -4.48
N CYS A 113 -8.33 17.97 -3.60
CA CYS A 113 -8.30 16.53 -3.60
C CYS A 113 -9.61 15.95 -3.08
N LEU A 114 -9.85 14.70 -3.43
CA LEU A 114 -11.03 13.94 -3.06
C LEU A 114 -10.61 12.52 -2.67
N ALA A 115 -11.45 11.88 -1.87
CA ALA A 115 -11.25 10.50 -1.46
C ALA A 115 -11.42 9.52 -2.65
N ILE A 116 -10.95 8.28 -2.47
CA ILE A 116 -10.87 7.26 -3.53
C ILE A 116 -12.24 6.93 -4.14
N GLU A 117 -13.33 7.04 -3.39
CA GLU A 117 -14.70 6.81 -3.84
C GLU A 117 -15.16 7.78 -4.94
N TYR A 118 -14.49 8.93 -5.09
CA TYR A 118 -14.75 9.88 -6.17
C TYR A 118 -13.98 9.56 -7.45
N GLN A 119 -13.08 8.56 -7.43
CA GLN A 119 -12.42 8.13 -8.65
C GLN A 119 -13.39 7.43 -9.60
N GLN A 120 -13.24 7.69 -10.89
CA GLN A 120 -13.99 7.03 -11.94
C GLN A 120 -13.34 5.69 -12.29
N LYS A 121 -14.16 4.71 -12.67
CA LYS A 121 -13.66 3.50 -13.33
C LYS A 121 -13.07 3.87 -14.69
N CYS A 122 -11.99 3.21 -15.12
CA CYS A 122 -11.34 3.50 -16.41
C CYS A 122 -12.35 3.52 -17.56
N GLU A 123 -13.28 2.56 -17.63
CA GLU A 123 -14.30 2.42 -18.70
C GLU A 123 -15.22 3.64 -18.89
N LYS A 124 -15.35 4.47 -17.84
CA LYS A 124 -16.15 5.71 -17.88
C LYS A 124 -15.40 6.88 -18.50
N ILE A 125 -14.07 6.83 -18.54
CA ILE A 125 -13.21 7.88 -19.11
C ILE A 125 -13.23 7.77 -20.64
N LYS A 126 -13.61 8.86 -21.30
CA LYS A 126 -13.73 8.92 -22.77
C LYS A 126 -12.59 9.66 -23.45
N ASP A 127 -11.87 10.47 -22.70
CA ASP A 127 -10.73 11.23 -23.19
C ASP A 127 -9.44 10.38 -23.11
N PRO A 128 -8.72 10.16 -24.22
CA PRO A 128 -7.49 9.36 -24.24
C PRO A 128 -6.35 9.91 -23.39
N GLU A 129 -6.18 11.24 -23.34
CA GLU A 129 -5.11 11.89 -22.58
C GLU A 129 -5.35 11.70 -21.09
N THR A 130 -6.55 12.08 -20.63
CA THR A 130 -7.01 11.83 -19.26
C THR A 130 -6.86 10.36 -18.89
N CYS A 131 -7.28 9.43 -19.76
CA CYS A 131 -7.19 8.00 -19.48
C CYS A 131 -5.75 7.53 -19.17
N ASN A 132 -4.77 7.97 -19.95
CA ASN A 132 -3.37 7.54 -19.76
C ASN A 132 -2.74 8.14 -18.50
N ASP A 133 -3.25 9.28 -18.02
CA ASP A 133 -2.78 9.93 -16.79
C ASP A 133 -3.60 9.53 -15.56
N TYR A 134 -4.69 8.78 -15.71
CA TYR A 134 -5.60 8.43 -14.62
C TYR A 134 -5.26 7.13 -13.88
N TYR A 135 -5.52 7.11 -12.59
CA TYR A 135 -5.56 5.95 -11.70
C TYR A 135 -6.99 5.77 -11.19
N SER A 136 -7.60 4.63 -11.49
CA SER A 136 -8.89 4.23 -10.93
C SER A 136 -8.70 3.45 -9.61
N PRO A 137 -9.78 3.17 -8.86
CA PRO A 137 -9.70 2.31 -7.68
C PRO A 137 -9.15 0.91 -7.99
N ASP A 138 -9.35 0.44 -9.23
CA ASP A 138 -8.94 -0.88 -9.69
C ASP A 138 -7.49 -0.89 -10.25
N GLY A 139 -6.84 0.28 -10.36
CA GLY A 139 -5.47 0.42 -10.84
C GLY A 139 -5.31 1.50 -11.92
N LYS A 140 -4.09 1.57 -12.49
CA LYS A 140 -3.74 2.51 -13.55
C LYS A 140 -4.60 2.29 -14.80
N CYS A 141 -5.10 3.38 -15.39
CA CYS A 141 -5.83 3.33 -16.64
C CYS A 141 -4.90 3.46 -17.85
N MET A 142 -5.33 2.90 -18.98
CA MET A 142 -4.63 2.97 -20.26
C MET A 142 -5.63 3.00 -21.42
N TRP A 143 -5.39 3.86 -22.41
CA TRP A 143 -6.22 3.94 -23.61
C TRP A 143 -5.80 2.90 -24.66
N ASN A 144 -6.63 1.91 -25.00
CA ASN A 144 -6.24 0.86 -25.96
C ASN A 144 -6.45 1.23 -27.46
N GLY A 145 -6.83 2.48 -27.74
CA GLY A 145 -7.21 2.95 -29.08
C GLY A 145 -8.72 3.05 -29.31
N ILE A 146 -9.53 2.35 -28.51
CA ILE A 146 -11.00 2.32 -28.63
C ILE A 146 -11.65 2.87 -27.35
N ASN A 147 -11.20 2.38 -26.20
CA ASN A 147 -11.72 2.75 -24.90
C ASN A 147 -10.61 2.78 -23.84
N CYS A 148 -10.94 3.40 -22.71
CA CYS A 148 -10.09 3.41 -21.55
C CYS A 148 -10.29 2.12 -20.73
N ILE A 149 -9.21 1.39 -20.49
CA ILE A 149 -9.20 0.10 -19.79
C ILE A 149 -8.24 0.13 -18.60
N ILE A 150 -8.38 -0.81 -17.68
CA ILE A 150 -7.39 -1.00 -16.61
C ILE A 150 -6.16 -1.67 -17.20
N LEU A 151 -4.99 -1.09 -16.93
CA LEU A 151 -3.68 -1.64 -17.30
C LEU A 151 -3.46 -2.97 -16.59
N GLN A 152 -3.34 -4.05 -17.36
CA GLN A 152 -3.19 -5.42 -16.81
C GLN A 152 -1.74 -5.82 -16.59
N SER A 153 -0.80 -5.19 -17.30
CA SER A 153 0.64 -5.43 -17.17
C SER A 153 1.40 -4.29 -17.84
N CYS A 154 2.60 -4.00 -17.37
CA CYS A 154 3.50 -3.06 -18.02
C CYS A 154 3.73 -3.35 -19.51
N THR A 155 3.65 -4.61 -19.95
CA THR A 155 3.82 -5.01 -21.37
C THR A 155 2.90 -4.25 -22.33
N GLN A 156 1.73 -3.83 -21.86
CA GLN A 156 0.75 -3.09 -22.65
C GLN A 156 1.13 -1.61 -22.85
N LEU A 157 2.02 -1.05 -22.04
CA LEU A 157 2.47 0.35 -22.16
C LEU A 157 3.35 0.58 -23.40
N TRP A 158 4.11 -0.45 -23.80
CA TRP A 158 5.05 -0.33 -24.92
C TRP A 158 4.37 -0.47 -26.29
N SER A 159 3.26 -1.21 -26.37
CA SER A 159 2.52 -1.40 -27.62
C SER A 159 1.70 -0.17 -28.05
N ASN A 160 1.57 0.82 -27.17
CA ASN A 160 0.76 2.00 -27.40
C ASN A 160 1.58 3.20 -27.89
N LYS A 161 0.91 4.22 -28.45
CA LYS A 161 1.54 5.43 -29.03
C LYS A 161 2.49 6.16 -28.08
N THR A 162 2.31 6.03 -26.77
CA THR A 162 3.09 6.69 -25.72
C THR A 162 4.52 6.16 -25.59
N LYS A 163 4.81 4.91 -25.99
CA LYS A 163 6.15 4.26 -25.88
C LYS A 163 6.92 4.63 -24.60
N SER A 164 6.24 4.59 -23.46
CA SER A 164 6.79 5.04 -22.18
C SER A 164 6.57 3.99 -21.10
N CYS A 165 7.66 3.61 -20.43
CA CYS A 165 7.61 2.73 -19.25
C CYS A 165 7.66 3.52 -17.94
N LEU A 166 7.42 4.85 -17.96
CA LEU A 166 7.61 5.76 -16.81
C LEU A 166 6.60 5.57 -15.66
N GLN A 167 5.90 4.45 -15.61
CA GLN A 167 4.99 4.15 -14.51
C GLN A 167 5.77 3.53 -13.35
N ARG A 168 5.51 4.00 -12.13
CA ARG A 168 6.02 3.36 -10.90
C ARG A 168 5.64 1.88 -10.96
N GLY A 169 6.63 1.00 -10.85
CA GLY A 169 6.41 -0.44 -10.95
C GLY A 169 6.60 -1.07 -12.33
N CYS A 170 6.99 -0.29 -13.34
CA CYS A 170 7.46 -0.79 -14.62
C CYS A 170 8.96 -0.50 -14.82
N TYR A 171 9.61 -1.31 -15.65
CA TYR A 171 10.92 -0.96 -16.21
C TYR A 171 10.97 -1.33 -17.70
N PHE A 172 11.83 -0.67 -18.45
CA PHE A 172 12.06 -1.01 -19.86
C PHE A 172 13.13 -2.10 -19.96
N ASP A 173 12.79 -3.22 -20.56
CA ASP A 173 13.70 -4.33 -20.79
C ASP A 173 14.29 -4.23 -22.20
N GLN A 174 15.58 -3.90 -22.27
CA GLN A 174 16.26 -3.68 -23.56
C GLN A 174 16.37 -4.96 -24.41
N LEU A 175 16.39 -6.15 -23.78
CA LEU A 175 16.52 -7.43 -24.48
C LEU A 175 15.23 -7.84 -25.18
N SER A 176 14.09 -7.77 -24.48
CA SER A 176 12.78 -8.04 -25.07
C SER A 176 12.18 -6.84 -25.79
N TYR A 177 12.80 -5.66 -25.67
CA TYR A 177 12.33 -4.39 -26.21
C TYR A 177 10.87 -4.11 -25.81
N SER A 178 10.57 -4.29 -24.52
CA SER A 178 9.22 -4.15 -23.96
C SER A 178 9.25 -3.60 -22.53
N CYS A 179 8.14 -3.01 -22.08
CA CYS A 179 7.99 -2.67 -20.66
C CYS A 179 7.58 -3.92 -19.88
N LEU A 180 8.24 -4.20 -18.75
CA LEU A 180 7.94 -5.34 -17.89
C LEU A 180 7.63 -4.88 -16.46
N ASP A 181 6.83 -5.68 -15.76
CA ASP A 181 6.49 -5.43 -14.36
C ASP A 181 7.74 -5.55 -13.49
N MET A 182 7.92 -4.62 -12.55
CA MET A 182 9.04 -4.61 -11.61
C MET A 182 8.97 -5.85 -10.72
N LYS A 183 10.07 -6.61 -10.71
CA LYS A 183 10.26 -7.80 -9.87
C LYS A 183 11.47 -7.57 -8.98
N CYS A 184 11.56 -8.28 -7.86
CA CYS A 184 12.74 -8.22 -7.00
C CYS A 184 14.03 -8.48 -7.77
N SER A 185 14.03 -9.44 -8.70
CA SER A 185 15.20 -9.77 -9.54
C SER A 185 15.71 -8.68 -10.48
N LYS A 186 15.06 -7.51 -10.50
CA LYS A 186 15.50 -6.35 -11.28
C LYS A 186 16.30 -5.35 -10.48
N HIS A 187 16.24 -5.42 -9.15
CA HIS A 187 17.13 -4.67 -8.27
C HIS A 187 18.54 -5.26 -8.37
N GLN A 188 19.50 -4.42 -8.76
CA GLN A 188 20.88 -4.85 -8.99
C GLN A 188 21.75 -4.64 -7.74
N LEU A 189 21.31 -3.75 -6.86
CA LEU A 189 22.06 -3.35 -5.67
C LEU A 189 21.27 -3.71 -4.41
N GLU A 190 21.99 -4.04 -3.34
CA GLU A 190 21.39 -4.46 -2.07
C GLU A 190 20.44 -3.41 -1.50
N PHE A 191 20.80 -2.13 -1.56
CA PHE A 191 19.96 -1.05 -1.04
C PHE A 191 18.67 -0.82 -1.84
N GLU A 192 18.62 -1.30 -3.09
CA GLU A 192 17.41 -1.26 -3.93
C GLU A 192 16.46 -2.43 -3.60
N CYS A 193 16.99 -3.51 -3.02
CA CYS A 193 16.30 -4.77 -2.77
C CYS A 193 15.40 -4.75 -1.51
N GLN A 194 14.50 -3.77 -1.43
CA GLN A 194 13.56 -3.64 -0.32
C GLN A 194 12.23 -4.30 -0.67
N PHE A 195 11.57 -3.84 -1.73
CA PHE A 195 10.31 -4.38 -2.21
C PHE A 195 10.12 -4.12 -3.71
N GLY A 196 9.25 -4.91 -4.34
CA GLY A 196 8.73 -4.70 -5.67
C GLY A 196 7.32 -4.11 -5.59
N VAL A 197 7.01 -3.17 -6.48
CA VAL A 197 5.65 -2.65 -6.63
C VAL A 197 5.19 -3.03 -8.03
N PRO A 198 4.43 -4.12 -8.21
CA PRO A 198 3.82 -4.39 -9.50
C PRO A 198 2.78 -3.31 -9.80
N THR A 199 2.69 -2.93 -11.06
CA THR A 199 1.80 -1.87 -11.57
C THR A 199 0.31 -2.24 -11.45
N ILE A 200 0.02 -3.52 -11.23
CA ILE A 200 -1.32 -4.09 -11.24
C ILE A 200 -1.96 -3.84 -9.87
N GLY A 201 -3.17 -3.27 -9.87
CA GLY A 201 -4.07 -3.13 -8.71
C GLY A 201 -3.95 -1.83 -7.91
N PRO A 202 -4.76 -1.68 -6.84
CA PRO A 202 -4.79 -0.45 -6.04
C PRO A 202 -3.40 -0.16 -5.48
N TYR A 203 -3.02 1.13 -5.49
CA TYR A 203 -1.67 1.71 -5.29
C TYR A 203 -0.85 1.16 -4.09
N LEU A 204 -1.48 0.40 -3.21
CA LEU A 204 -0.90 -0.09 -1.96
C LEU A 204 -1.01 -1.60 -1.75
N ASN A 205 -1.85 -2.35 -2.47
CA ASN A 205 -2.20 -3.71 -2.06
C ASN A 205 -1.29 -4.82 -2.61
N ASN A 206 -0.42 -4.50 -3.57
CA ASN A 206 0.31 -5.54 -4.31
C ASN A 206 1.82 -5.51 -4.09
N ILE A 207 2.28 -4.98 -2.96
CA ILE A 207 3.72 -4.92 -2.65
C ILE A 207 4.27 -6.34 -2.50
N ILE A 208 5.37 -6.62 -3.21
CA ILE A 208 6.11 -7.89 -3.15
C ILE A 208 7.34 -7.64 -2.28
N PRO A 209 7.43 -8.20 -1.07
CA PRO A 209 8.64 -8.07 -0.26
C PRO A 209 9.85 -8.66 -1.00
N CYS A 210 10.99 -7.98 -0.96
CA CYS A 210 12.23 -8.45 -1.57
C CYS A 210 13.30 -8.75 -0.53
N LYS A 211 14.22 -9.66 -0.87
CA LYS A 211 15.35 -10.03 -0.03
C LYS A 211 16.62 -10.15 -0.87
N TRP A 212 17.69 -9.55 -0.37
CA TRP A 212 19.00 -9.65 -0.98
C TRP A 212 19.65 -10.99 -0.64
N ASP A 213 20.04 -11.76 -1.66
CA ASP A 213 20.89 -12.93 -1.52
C ASP A 213 22.35 -12.50 -1.63
N SER A 214 23.03 -12.42 -0.48
CA SER A 214 24.43 -11.98 -0.41
C SER A 214 25.42 -12.98 -1.01
N ILE A 215 25.04 -14.27 -1.13
CA ILE A 215 25.88 -15.32 -1.71
C ILE A 215 25.86 -15.18 -3.24
N ASN A 216 24.67 -15.09 -3.82
CA ASN A 216 24.49 -15.00 -5.27
C ASN A 216 24.54 -13.56 -5.81
N ARG A 217 24.52 -12.55 -4.94
CA ARG A 217 24.44 -11.12 -5.26
C ARG A 217 23.25 -10.79 -6.16
N VAL A 218 22.10 -11.35 -5.84
CA VAL A 218 20.84 -11.12 -6.56
C VAL A 218 19.73 -10.79 -5.59
N CYS A 219 18.82 -9.93 -6.02
CA CYS A 219 17.60 -9.67 -5.29
C CYS A 219 16.52 -10.70 -5.67
N GLN A 220 15.84 -11.27 -4.69
CA GLN A 220 14.79 -12.27 -4.91
C GLN A 220 13.54 -11.94 -4.11
N ASN A 221 12.42 -12.61 -4.43
CA ASN A 221 11.21 -12.46 -3.64
C ASN A 221 11.48 -12.97 -2.22
N GLY A 222 11.25 -12.11 -1.24
CA GLY A 222 11.35 -12.45 0.16
C GLY A 222 10.02 -12.94 0.71
N LYS A 223 10.07 -13.63 1.84
CA LYS A 223 8.91 -13.92 2.66
C LYS A 223 9.01 -13.17 3.99
N PRO A 224 7.89 -12.74 4.60
CA PRO A 224 7.93 -12.01 5.86
C PRO A 224 8.72 -12.73 6.96
N ASP A 225 8.59 -14.05 7.08
CA ASP A 225 9.29 -14.88 8.08
C ASP A 225 10.82 -14.93 7.90
N GLU A 226 11.32 -14.47 6.77
CA GLU A 226 12.75 -14.42 6.48
C GLU A 226 13.43 -13.10 6.87
N TYR A 227 12.66 -12.10 7.29
CA TYR A 227 13.19 -10.78 7.66
C TYR A 227 13.66 -10.74 9.10
N THR A 228 14.74 -9.99 9.31
CA THR A 228 15.19 -9.60 10.65
C THR A 228 14.32 -8.49 11.23
N ILE A 229 14.48 -8.21 12.51
CA ILE A 229 13.78 -7.11 13.21
C ILE A 229 13.96 -5.76 12.50
N ASP A 230 15.15 -5.47 11.96
CA ASP A 230 15.44 -4.18 11.30
C ASP A 230 14.88 -4.10 9.87
N GLN A 231 14.55 -5.25 9.26
CA GLN A 231 14.06 -5.35 7.89
C GLN A 231 12.54 -5.46 7.82
N CYS A 232 11.90 -6.05 8.81
CA CYS A 232 10.48 -6.42 8.74
C CYS A 232 9.58 -5.24 8.34
N TYR A 233 9.70 -4.09 9.02
CA TYR A 233 8.87 -2.93 8.71
C TYR A 233 9.23 -2.25 7.38
N SER A 234 10.52 -2.04 7.12
CA SER A 234 11.01 -1.28 5.96
C SER A 234 10.94 -2.06 4.64
N HIS A 235 11.31 -3.35 4.65
CA HIS A 235 11.34 -4.21 3.46
C HIS A 235 9.96 -4.72 3.06
N THR A 236 8.97 -4.60 3.93
CA THR A 236 7.58 -4.93 3.59
C THR A 236 6.75 -3.69 3.27
N ALA A 237 7.40 -2.54 3.07
CA ALA A 237 6.75 -1.25 2.87
C ALA A 237 5.66 -0.97 3.92
N ARG A 238 6.00 -1.25 5.19
CA ARG A 238 5.18 -0.97 6.38
C ARG A 238 3.91 -1.83 6.51
N THR A 239 3.78 -2.87 5.69
CA THR A 239 2.62 -3.79 5.70
C THR A 239 2.77 -4.90 6.75
N TYR A 240 3.98 -5.07 7.30
CA TYR A 240 4.28 -5.98 8.41
C TYR A 240 5.11 -5.27 9.48
N HIS A 241 5.13 -5.84 10.69
CA HIS A 241 5.95 -5.41 11.81
C HIS A 241 6.45 -6.61 12.62
N TRP A 242 7.47 -6.40 13.46
CA TRP A 242 8.06 -7.45 14.27
C TRP A 242 7.23 -7.71 15.53
N SER A 243 6.79 -8.96 15.72
CA SER A 243 5.83 -9.32 16.77
C SER A 243 6.43 -9.75 18.12
N SER A 244 7.62 -9.28 18.48
CA SER A 244 8.27 -9.72 19.73
C SER A 244 9.12 -8.65 20.37
N SER A 245 9.09 -8.63 21.71
CA SER A 245 9.95 -7.78 22.52
C SER A 245 11.37 -8.32 22.74
N ILE A 246 11.60 -9.58 22.36
CA ILE A 246 12.90 -10.24 22.53
C ILE A 246 13.66 -10.20 21.20
N PHE A 247 14.85 -9.59 21.25
CA PHE A 247 15.81 -9.57 20.14
C PHE A 247 16.09 -11.00 19.66
N ASN A 248 15.85 -11.28 18.37
CA ASN A 248 15.97 -12.60 17.71
C ASN A 248 14.94 -13.69 18.09
N LYS A 249 13.87 -13.37 18.83
CA LYS A 249 12.78 -14.34 19.11
C LYS A 249 11.42 -13.78 18.70
N GLY A 250 11.27 -13.43 17.44
CA GLY A 250 10.03 -12.93 16.88
C GLY A 250 9.83 -13.38 15.45
N GLN A 251 8.76 -12.87 14.86
CA GLN A 251 8.41 -13.09 13.47
C GLN A 251 7.82 -11.79 12.92
N CYS A 252 7.96 -11.60 11.62
CA CYS A 252 7.34 -10.50 10.92
C CYS A 252 5.86 -10.84 10.69
N ILE A 253 4.95 -10.11 11.31
CA ILE A 253 3.50 -10.32 11.18
C ILE A 253 2.85 -9.15 10.47
N ALA A 254 1.75 -9.40 9.76
CA ALA A 254 1.01 -8.33 9.10
C ALA A 254 0.43 -7.37 10.14
N CYS A 255 0.42 -6.08 9.82
CA CYS A 255 -0.13 -5.02 10.67
C CYS A 255 -1.58 -5.28 11.13
N TYR A 256 -2.36 -6.03 10.34
CA TYR A 256 -3.76 -6.38 10.63
C TYR A 256 -3.95 -7.79 11.18
N GLY A 257 -2.85 -8.48 11.53
CA GLY A 257 -2.91 -9.81 12.11
C GLY A 257 -3.79 -9.86 13.37
N TYR A 258 -3.86 -8.77 14.13
CA TYR A 258 -4.66 -8.69 15.35
C TYR A 258 -6.18 -8.66 15.07
N ILE A 259 -6.64 -7.87 14.08
CA ILE A 259 -8.07 -7.81 13.72
C ILE A 259 -8.54 -9.16 13.18
N LEU A 260 -7.75 -9.78 12.31
CA LEU A 260 -8.03 -11.14 11.82
C LEU A 260 -8.09 -12.16 12.96
N SER A 261 -7.17 -12.07 13.93
CA SER A 261 -7.16 -12.95 15.11
C SER A 261 -8.40 -12.77 15.98
N ILE A 262 -8.85 -11.53 16.21
CA ILE A 262 -10.09 -11.24 16.94
C ILE A 262 -11.30 -11.83 16.20
N ILE A 263 -11.39 -11.63 14.89
CA ILE A 263 -12.49 -12.16 14.07
C ILE A 263 -12.54 -13.69 14.17
N ILE A 264 -11.38 -14.36 14.11
CA ILE A 264 -11.29 -15.81 14.25
C ILE A 264 -11.73 -16.25 15.65
N ILE A 265 -11.28 -15.58 16.72
CA ILE A 265 -11.66 -15.92 18.11
C ILE A 265 -13.17 -15.73 18.32
N ILE A 266 -13.74 -14.62 17.83
CA ILE A 266 -15.18 -14.37 17.90
C ILE A 266 -15.92 -15.48 17.13
N GLY A 267 -15.49 -15.80 15.91
CA GLY A 267 -16.06 -16.89 15.12
C GLY A 267 -16.04 -18.24 15.85
N LEU A 268 -14.90 -18.59 16.45
CA LEU A 268 -14.73 -19.84 17.21
C LEU A 268 -15.59 -19.87 18.50
N SER A 269 -15.66 -18.76 19.23
CA SER A 269 -16.47 -18.67 20.45
C SER A 269 -17.96 -18.81 20.17
N ILE A 270 -18.45 -18.26 19.06
CA ILE A 270 -19.84 -18.44 18.61
C ILE A 270 -20.10 -19.91 18.26
N THR A 271 -19.16 -20.61 17.62
CA THR A 271 -19.33 -22.05 17.31
C THR A 271 -19.29 -22.97 18.53
N ILE A 272 -18.71 -22.56 19.66
CA ILE A 272 -18.66 -23.38 20.89
C ILE A 272 -19.94 -23.20 21.73
N ILE A 273 -20.57 -22.04 21.66
CA ILE A 273 -21.79 -21.73 22.43
C ILE A 273 -23.05 -22.35 21.80
N ILE A 274 -22.99 -22.74 20.52
CA ILE A 274 -24.11 -23.28 19.73
C ILE A 274 -24.02 -24.80 19.61
#